data_AF-A0A954CMR4-F1
#
_entry.id   AF-A0A954CMR4-F1
#
_cell.length_a   1.000
_cell.length_b   1.000
_cell.length_c   1.000
_cell.angle_alpha   90.00
_cell.angle_beta   90.00
_cell.angle_gamma   90.00
#
_symmetry.space_group_name_H-M   'P 1'
#
loop_
_entity.id
_entity.type
_entity.pdbx_description
1 polymer ?
#
loop_
_entity_poly.entity_id
_entity_poly.type
_entity_poly.pdbx_seq_one_letter_code
_entity_poly.pdbx_strand_id
1 'polypeptide(L)'
;MSILRPVPPSHEDPCLQIQADLSAMLDGELEASLVRRVLVHSDACPSCRSFLEGIRMQARAHHELHSVENGEPGEFVQIGSDDPMRVEVETLRRQLMENRRILARILYELGRGFVFMGVSPRFSRVVQREPVPLPDMFQRARNLLDEVERIAVVLPGSSTGVVRGSEWVRARELFESGEIRTPAENLARGQELLREALILDEEQHDARIHLGHALHLSENNDAARVEFEKVLSFEIDLETRSYALLNLGNVHLDDGRFEQAIECFTELVDSGIVERSSNFGLTHFNLAIAYGLIEDFEQCEVWLSRLYREMPHKRRMIAEQLRAHEYFAETLARHPRAQRFLAERLPGWFPIADVI
;
A
#
# COMPACT_ATOMS: atom_id res chain seq x y z
N MET A 1 -10.40 13.66 60.33
CA MET A 1 -10.59 13.99 58.90
C MET A 1 -9.43 13.41 58.12
N SER A 2 -9.57 12.17 57.65
CA SER A 2 -8.58 11.54 56.77
C SER A 2 -9.03 11.80 55.34
N ILE A 3 -8.20 12.52 54.59
CA ILE A 3 -8.46 12.95 53.22
C ILE A 3 -8.31 11.71 52.33
N LEU A 4 -9.42 11.28 51.74
CA LEU A 4 -9.45 10.29 50.66
C LEU A 4 -8.55 10.78 49.52
N ARG A 5 -7.45 10.06 49.27
CA ARG A 5 -6.68 10.22 48.03
C ARG A 5 -7.52 9.67 46.88
N PRO A 6 -7.64 10.37 45.75
CA PRO A 6 -8.28 9.82 44.56
C PRO A 6 -7.48 8.61 44.06
N VAL A 7 -8.17 7.51 43.78
CA VAL A 7 -7.64 6.36 43.06
C VAL A 7 -7.29 6.83 41.63
N PRO A 8 -6.06 6.62 41.13
CA PRO A 8 -5.72 6.98 39.75
C PRO A 8 -6.59 6.17 38.77
N PRO A 9 -6.95 6.72 37.58
CA PRO A 9 -7.73 5.99 36.59
C PRO A 9 -7.00 4.70 36.22
N SER A 10 -7.73 3.58 36.23
CA SER A 10 -7.26 2.27 35.83
C SER A 10 -6.57 2.34 34.45
N HIS A 11 -5.34 1.86 34.37
CA HIS A 11 -4.63 1.69 33.10
C HIS A 11 -5.44 0.79 32.16
N GLU A 12 -6.05 1.37 31.13
CA GLU A 12 -6.72 0.63 30.05
C GLU A 12 -5.66 -0.12 29.23
N ASP A 13 -5.88 -1.43 29.03
CA ASP A 13 -4.98 -2.28 28.23
C ASP A 13 -4.95 -1.77 26.78
N PRO A 14 -3.80 -1.29 26.27
CA PRO A 14 -3.71 -0.77 24.90
C PRO A 14 -4.00 -1.83 23.84
N CYS A 15 -3.82 -3.12 24.15
CA CYS A 15 -4.13 -4.21 23.23
C CYS A 15 -5.63 -4.25 22.93
N LEU A 16 -6.48 -3.95 23.91
CA LEU A 16 -7.93 -3.89 23.70
C LEU A 16 -8.29 -2.80 22.70
N GLN A 17 -7.65 -1.62 22.80
CA GLN A 17 -7.89 -0.56 21.83
C GLN A 17 -7.34 -0.91 20.45
N ILE A 18 -6.21 -1.61 20.34
CA ILE A 18 -5.67 -2.04 19.04
C ILE A 18 -6.52 -3.16 18.41
N GLN A 19 -7.04 -4.08 19.21
CA GLN A 19 -7.98 -5.11 18.76
C GLN A 19 -9.30 -4.48 18.31
N ALA A 20 -9.78 -3.46 19.03
CA ALA A 20 -10.94 -2.68 18.63
C ALA A 20 -10.66 -1.85 17.37
N ASP A 21 -9.48 -1.24 17.24
CA ASP A 21 -9.08 -0.52 16.03
C ASP A 21 -8.93 -1.50 14.84
N LEU A 22 -8.42 -2.72 15.06
CA LEU A 22 -8.38 -3.80 14.05
C LEU A 22 -9.79 -4.23 13.63
N SER A 23 -10.72 -4.32 14.57
CA SER A 23 -12.13 -4.60 14.25
C SER A 23 -12.78 -3.42 13.53
N ALA A 24 -12.56 -2.17 13.97
CA ALA A 24 -13.06 -1.01 13.25
C ALA A 24 -12.45 -0.90 11.84
N MET A 25 -11.22 -1.41 11.66
CA MET A 25 -10.60 -1.52 10.33
C MET A 25 -11.28 -2.58 9.48
N LEU A 26 -11.78 -3.66 10.10
CA LEU A 26 -12.66 -4.66 9.50
C LEU A 26 -13.97 -3.99 9.06
N ASP A 27 -14.59 -3.24 9.95
CA ASP A 27 -15.88 -2.61 9.68
C ASP A 27 -15.77 -1.41 8.71
N GLY A 28 -14.57 -1.06 8.24
CA GLY A 28 -14.31 0.08 7.37
C GLY A 28 -14.48 1.45 8.05
N GLU A 29 -14.58 1.46 9.38
CA GLU A 29 -14.84 2.63 10.21
C GLU A 29 -13.57 3.26 10.79
N LEU A 30 -12.41 2.62 10.61
CA LEU A 30 -11.15 3.13 11.16
C LEU A 30 -10.66 4.35 10.39
N GLU A 31 -10.39 5.44 11.11
CA GLU A 31 -9.76 6.62 10.53
C GLU A 31 -8.36 6.30 9.99
N ALA A 32 -8.02 6.86 8.82
CA ALA A 32 -6.71 6.67 8.18
C ALA A 32 -5.52 7.07 9.09
N SER A 33 -5.74 7.99 10.03
CA SER A 33 -4.77 8.43 11.04
C SER A 33 -4.40 7.31 12.04
N LEU A 34 -5.32 6.37 12.29
CA LEU A 34 -5.20 5.30 13.28
C LEU A 34 -4.64 4.00 12.70
N VAL A 35 -4.73 3.78 11.39
CA VAL A 35 -4.15 2.63 10.67
C VAL A 35 -2.67 2.44 11.01
N ARG A 36 -1.95 3.55 11.16
CA ARG A 36 -0.53 3.56 11.55
C ARG A 36 -0.28 2.92 12.92
N ARG A 37 -1.16 3.18 13.89
CA ARG A 37 -1.02 2.66 15.25
C ARG A 37 -1.27 1.15 15.27
N VAL A 38 -2.30 0.71 14.54
CA VAL A 38 -2.63 -0.70 14.34
C VAL A 38 -1.47 -1.44 13.67
N LEU A 39 -0.91 -0.87 12.59
CA LEU A 39 0.27 -1.37 11.88
C LEU A 39 1.44 -1.69 12.82
N VAL A 40 1.88 -0.70 13.58
CA VAL A 40 3.07 -0.82 14.45
C VAL A 40 2.80 -1.79 15.60
N HIS A 41 1.64 -1.72 16.22
CA HIS A 41 1.36 -2.50 17.42
C HIS A 41 0.99 -3.96 17.12
N SER A 42 0.15 -4.22 16.12
CA SER A 42 -0.22 -5.60 15.72
C SER A 42 0.98 -6.41 15.24
N ASP A 43 1.99 -5.71 14.71
CA ASP A 43 3.21 -6.34 14.27
C ASP A 43 4.19 -6.60 15.42
N ALA A 44 4.36 -5.67 16.37
CA ALA A 44 5.32 -5.82 17.46
C ALA A 44 4.78 -6.58 18.69
N CYS A 45 3.47 -6.56 18.94
CA CYS A 45 2.83 -7.14 20.12
C CYS A 45 2.36 -8.58 19.85
N PRO A 46 2.86 -9.61 20.56
CA PRO A 46 2.47 -11.00 20.33
C PRO A 46 0.97 -11.27 20.48
N SER A 47 0.28 -10.60 21.41
CA SER A 47 -1.17 -10.78 21.62
C SER A 47 -1.99 -10.24 20.46
N CYS A 48 -1.68 -9.03 19.99
CA CYS A 48 -2.36 -8.42 18.85
C CYS A 48 -1.99 -9.11 17.53
N ARG A 49 -0.77 -9.63 17.41
CA ARG A 49 -0.35 -10.47 16.29
C ARG A 49 -1.18 -11.76 16.24
N SER A 50 -1.31 -12.45 17.37
CA SER A 50 -2.11 -13.68 17.49
C SER A 50 -3.59 -13.41 17.20
N PHE A 51 -4.12 -12.26 17.65
CA PHE A 51 -5.48 -11.85 17.36
C PHE A 51 -5.71 -11.62 15.84
N LEU A 52 -4.81 -10.88 15.19
CA LEU A 52 -4.84 -10.68 13.75
C LEU A 52 -4.69 -12.00 12.98
N GLU A 53 -3.84 -12.92 13.45
CA GLU A 53 -3.71 -14.27 12.91
C GLU A 53 -5.01 -15.08 13.06
N GLY A 54 -5.72 -14.95 14.18
CA GLY A 54 -7.05 -15.53 14.37
C GLY A 54 -8.06 -15.04 13.33
N ILE A 55 -8.14 -13.73 13.10
CA ILE A 55 -8.98 -13.12 12.07
C ILE A 55 -8.59 -13.66 10.68
N ARG A 56 -7.28 -13.76 10.39
CA ARG A 56 -6.77 -14.29 9.12
C ARG A 56 -7.12 -15.76 8.90
N MET A 57 -6.95 -16.60 9.92
CA MET A 57 -7.29 -18.02 9.84
C MET A 57 -8.79 -18.22 9.59
N GLN A 58 -9.64 -17.45 10.29
CA GLN A 58 -11.08 -17.53 10.10
C GLN A 58 -11.47 -17.17 8.66
N ALA A 59 -10.97 -16.04 8.14
CA ALA A 59 -11.28 -15.63 6.77
C ALA A 59 -10.73 -16.57 5.70
N ARG A 60 -9.54 -17.18 5.91
CA ARG A 60 -8.98 -18.19 5.00
C ARG A 60 -9.79 -19.48 5.00
N ALA A 61 -10.15 -19.99 6.18
CA ALA A 61 -11.01 -21.17 6.30
C ALA A 61 -12.35 -20.93 5.58
N HIS A 62 -12.89 -19.73 5.69
CA HIS A 62 -14.09 -19.32 4.97
C HIS A 62 -13.88 -19.21 3.45
N HIS A 63 -12.74 -18.71 2.97
CA HIS A 63 -12.39 -18.72 1.55
C HIS A 63 -12.28 -20.15 0.99
N GLU A 64 -11.60 -21.05 1.70
CA GLU A 64 -11.46 -22.46 1.29
C GLU A 64 -12.83 -23.14 1.17
N LEU A 65 -13.73 -22.94 2.13
CA LEU A 65 -15.11 -23.44 2.06
C LEU A 65 -15.86 -22.92 0.83
N HIS A 66 -15.74 -21.63 0.52
CA HIS A 66 -16.36 -21.04 -0.68
C HIS A 66 -15.75 -21.59 -1.98
N SER A 67 -14.44 -21.85 -2.03
CA SER A 67 -13.78 -22.44 -3.21
C SER A 67 -14.24 -23.87 -3.48
N VAL A 68 -14.53 -24.64 -2.43
CA VAL A 68 -15.04 -26.02 -2.51
C VAL A 68 -16.51 -26.03 -2.96
N GLU A 69 -17.33 -25.07 -2.53
CA GLU A 69 -18.73 -24.96 -2.96
C GLU A 69 -18.91 -24.55 -4.44
N ASN A 70 -17.89 -23.94 -5.05
CA ASN A 70 -17.91 -23.50 -6.46
C ASN A 70 -17.10 -24.39 -7.42
N GLY A 71 -16.39 -25.41 -6.91
CA GLY A 71 -15.81 -26.48 -7.73
C GLY A 71 -16.89 -27.48 -8.18
N GLU A 72 -16.65 -28.19 -9.30
CA GLU A 72 -17.58 -29.05 -10.05
C GLU A 72 -18.88 -29.48 -9.35
N PRO A 73 -20.06 -29.35 -10.01
CA PRO A 73 -21.36 -29.65 -9.42
C PRO A 73 -21.49 -31.14 -9.11
N GLY A 74 -21.00 -31.58 -7.96
CA GLY A 74 -21.38 -32.83 -7.33
C GLY A 74 -22.81 -32.70 -6.83
N GLU A 75 -23.72 -33.50 -7.37
CA GLU A 75 -25.13 -33.71 -7.00
C GLU A 75 -25.64 -32.96 -5.76
N PHE A 76 -25.88 -31.64 -5.87
CA PHE A 76 -26.65 -30.92 -4.88
C PHE A 76 -28.13 -31.06 -5.20
N VAL A 77 -28.86 -31.65 -4.26
CA VAL A 77 -30.31 -31.88 -4.25
C VAL A 77 -31.05 -30.63 -4.72
N GLN A 78 -31.90 -30.77 -5.75
CA GLN A 78 -32.82 -29.73 -6.19
C GLN A 78 -33.86 -29.44 -5.10
N ILE A 79 -33.54 -28.48 -4.24
CA ILE A 79 -34.47 -27.89 -3.28
C ILE A 79 -35.24 -26.78 -4.00
N GLY A 80 -36.58 -26.77 -3.86
CA GLY A 80 -37.49 -25.83 -4.53
C GLY A 80 -37.22 -24.35 -4.20
N SER A 81 -37.72 -23.45 -5.06
CA SER A 81 -37.38 -22.03 -5.11
C SER A 81 -37.72 -21.17 -3.89
N ASP A 82 -38.50 -21.69 -2.94
CA ASP A 82 -39.07 -20.91 -1.81
C ASP A 82 -38.63 -21.42 -0.42
N ASP A 83 -37.50 -22.14 -0.34
CA ASP A 83 -37.01 -22.68 0.94
C ASP A 83 -36.29 -21.59 1.78
N PRO A 84 -36.78 -21.25 3.00
CA PRO A 84 -36.10 -20.32 3.90
C PRO A 84 -34.65 -20.72 4.20
N MET A 85 -34.31 -22.00 4.12
CA MET A 85 -32.93 -22.49 4.28
C MET A 85 -32.00 -22.01 3.15
N ARG A 86 -32.50 -21.82 1.91
CA ARG A 86 -31.72 -21.23 0.81
C ARG A 86 -31.45 -19.75 1.02
N VAL A 87 -32.43 -19.00 1.56
CA VAL A 87 -32.26 -17.57 1.85
C VAL A 87 -31.22 -17.35 2.95
N GLU A 88 -31.22 -18.20 3.98
CA GLU A 88 -30.24 -18.16 5.07
C GLU A 88 -28.84 -18.52 4.57
N VAL A 89 -28.70 -19.56 3.75
CA VAL A 89 -27.43 -19.94 3.10
C VAL A 89 -26.90 -18.83 2.19
N GLU A 90 -27.75 -18.21 1.38
CA GLU A 90 -27.37 -17.10 0.49
C GLU A 90 -26.96 -15.84 1.29
N THR A 91 -27.63 -15.59 2.43
CA THR A 91 -27.26 -14.50 3.34
C THR A 91 -25.91 -14.74 3.98
N LEU A 92 -25.65 -15.95 4.47
CA LEU A 92 -24.36 -16.35 5.04
C LEU A 92 -23.25 -16.26 4.00
N ARG A 93 -23.49 -16.71 2.76
CA ARG A 93 -22.53 -16.58 1.64
C ARG A 93 -22.19 -15.12 1.36
N ARG A 94 -23.17 -14.22 1.36
CA ARG A 94 -22.93 -12.79 1.16
C ARG A 94 -22.08 -12.19 2.27
N GLN A 95 -22.42 -12.47 3.54
CA GLN A 95 -21.64 -12.02 4.69
C GLN A 95 -20.20 -12.57 4.64
N LEU A 96 -20.03 -13.80 4.16
CA LEU A 96 -18.72 -14.41 3.98
C LEU A 96 -17.84 -13.67 2.98
N MET A 97 -18.42 -13.35 1.82
CA MET A 97 -17.73 -12.62 0.75
C MET A 97 -17.39 -11.20 1.19
N GLU A 98 -18.27 -10.56 1.96
CA GLU A 98 -18.04 -9.24 2.56
C GLU A 98 -16.88 -9.28 3.57
N ASN A 99 -16.93 -10.20 4.54
CA ASN A 99 -15.84 -10.38 5.52
C ASN A 99 -14.50 -10.68 4.87
N ARG A 100 -14.50 -11.44 3.77
CA ARG A 100 -13.29 -11.75 2.99
C ARG A 100 -12.69 -10.51 2.33
N ARG A 101 -13.50 -9.71 1.63
CA ARG A 101 -13.07 -8.46 0.98
C ARG A 101 -12.57 -7.44 1.99
N ILE A 102 -13.25 -7.36 3.12
CA ILE A 102 -12.85 -6.54 4.24
C ILE A 102 -11.45 -6.93 4.75
N LEU A 103 -11.20 -8.22 5.01
CA LEU A 103 -9.88 -8.65 5.46
C LEU A 103 -8.81 -8.37 4.39
N ALA A 104 -9.12 -8.61 3.12
CA ALA A 104 -8.24 -8.27 2.00
C ALA A 104 -7.87 -6.78 2.06
N ARG A 105 -8.85 -5.89 2.32
CA ARG A 105 -8.61 -4.46 2.51
C ARG A 105 -7.69 -4.17 3.68
N ILE A 106 -7.87 -4.79 4.84
CA ILE A 106 -6.95 -4.63 5.99
C ILE A 106 -5.53 -5.02 5.59
N LEU A 107 -5.36 -6.21 5.04
CA LEU A 107 -4.04 -6.74 4.68
C LEU A 107 -3.35 -5.85 3.64
N TYR A 108 -4.11 -5.31 2.68
CA TYR A 108 -3.61 -4.30 1.76
C TYR A 108 -3.14 -3.04 2.45
N GLU A 109 -3.95 -2.45 3.33
CA GLU A 109 -3.61 -1.21 4.04
C GLU A 109 -2.36 -1.40 4.91
N LEU A 110 -2.27 -2.56 5.58
CA LEU A 110 -1.08 -2.93 6.32
C LEU A 110 0.13 -3.09 5.37
N GLY A 111 -0.03 -3.88 4.30
CA GLY A 111 1.03 -4.15 3.33
C GLY A 111 1.58 -2.89 2.68
N ARG A 112 0.70 -1.99 2.23
CA ARG A 112 1.07 -0.66 1.70
C ARG A 112 1.85 0.17 2.71
N GLY A 113 1.44 0.16 3.98
CA GLY A 113 2.16 0.85 5.05
C GLY A 113 3.60 0.36 5.21
N PHE A 114 3.80 -0.95 5.16
CA PHE A 114 5.13 -1.57 5.18
C PHE A 114 5.97 -1.22 3.95
N VAL A 115 5.37 -1.22 2.74
CA VAL A 115 6.07 -0.78 1.52
C VAL A 115 6.58 0.65 1.67
N PHE A 116 5.76 1.59 2.18
CA PHE A 116 6.20 2.97 2.40
C PHE A 116 7.34 3.10 3.44
N MET A 117 7.34 2.25 4.48
CA MET A 117 8.45 2.20 5.43
C MET A 117 9.75 1.67 4.80
N GLY A 118 9.63 0.80 3.80
CA GLY A 118 10.74 0.35 2.96
C GLY A 118 11.29 1.44 2.04
N VAL A 119 10.40 2.23 1.41
CA VAL A 119 10.80 3.27 0.43
C VAL A 119 11.47 4.47 1.10
N SER A 120 10.95 4.95 2.22
CA SER A 120 11.35 6.23 2.79
C SER A 120 11.80 6.11 4.25
N PRO A 121 13.11 6.30 4.53
CA PRO A 121 13.61 6.42 5.89
C PRO A 121 12.95 7.57 6.66
N ARG A 122 12.52 8.63 5.96
CA ARG A 122 11.76 9.74 6.56
C ARG A 122 10.35 9.31 6.93
N PHE A 123 9.66 8.55 6.08
CA PHE A 123 8.35 8.01 6.41
C PHE A 123 8.44 7.01 7.57
N SER A 124 9.44 6.12 7.56
CA SER A 124 9.75 5.24 8.68
C SER A 124 9.94 6.03 9.99
N ARG A 125 10.75 7.10 9.98
CA ARG A 125 10.91 8.00 11.14
C ARG A 125 9.65 8.75 11.54
N VAL A 126 8.79 9.12 10.59
CA VAL A 126 7.50 9.77 10.87
C VAL A 126 6.55 8.76 11.49
N VAL A 127 6.52 7.51 11.00
CA VAL A 127 5.77 6.37 11.54
C VAL A 127 6.23 5.98 12.96
N GLN A 128 7.44 6.38 13.34
CA GLN A 128 8.02 6.18 14.67
C GLN A 128 7.73 7.31 15.69
N ARG A 129 7.20 8.47 15.27
CA ARG A 129 6.88 9.58 16.21
C ARG A 129 5.65 9.26 17.08
N GLU A 130 5.46 9.95 18.19
CA GLU A 130 4.36 9.66 19.14
C GLU A 130 2.98 9.63 18.45
N PRO A 131 2.15 8.58 18.65
CA PRO A 131 0.79 8.53 18.14
C PRO A 131 -0.02 9.68 18.74
N VAL A 132 -0.78 10.40 17.91
CA VAL A 132 -1.67 11.46 18.38
C VAL A 132 -2.76 10.80 19.24
N PRO A 133 -2.93 11.18 20.52
CA PRO A 133 -4.03 10.67 21.32
C PRO A 133 -5.35 11.22 20.77
N LEU A 134 -6.30 10.34 20.45
CA LEU A 134 -7.65 10.72 20.06
C LEU A 134 -8.64 10.23 21.14
N PRO A 135 -9.31 11.14 21.86
CA PRO A 135 -10.44 10.80 22.71
C PRO A 135 -11.70 10.74 21.84
N ASP A 136 -12.27 9.54 21.67
CA ASP A 136 -13.71 9.25 21.45
C ASP A 136 -13.97 7.81 20.90
N MET A 137 -12.93 7.04 20.59
CA MET A 137 -13.03 5.63 20.15
C MET A 137 -13.42 4.62 21.26
N PHE A 138 -13.56 5.08 22.50
CA PHE A 138 -13.81 4.25 23.68
C PHE A 138 -15.18 3.55 23.72
N GLN A 139 -16.20 4.12 23.05
CA GLN A 139 -17.57 3.64 23.22
C GLN A 139 -17.95 2.49 22.27
N ARG A 140 -17.35 2.44 21.06
CA ARG A 140 -17.57 1.35 20.09
C ARG A 140 -16.83 0.07 20.49
N ALA A 141 -15.59 0.21 21.00
CA ALA A 141 -14.79 -0.90 21.52
C ALA A 141 -15.47 -1.65 22.67
N ARG A 142 -16.15 -0.94 23.59
CA ARG A 142 -16.91 -1.58 24.69
C ARG A 142 -18.06 -2.43 24.18
N ASN A 143 -18.80 -1.95 23.18
CA ASN A 143 -19.96 -2.69 22.66
C ASN A 143 -19.54 -4.01 21.99
N LEU A 144 -18.42 -4.01 21.25
CA LEU A 144 -17.87 -5.22 20.61
C LEU A 144 -17.26 -6.19 21.64
N LEU A 145 -16.51 -5.68 22.63
CA LEU A 145 -15.98 -6.51 23.72
C LEU A 145 -17.11 -7.12 24.56
N ASP A 146 -18.19 -6.36 24.83
CA ASP A 146 -19.40 -6.86 25.51
C ASP A 146 -20.16 -7.93 24.69
N GLU A 147 -19.95 -7.97 23.37
CA GLU A 147 -20.55 -8.94 22.44
C GLU A 147 -19.68 -10.21 22.33
N VAL A 148 -18.35 -10.06 22.23
CA VAL A 148 -17.38 -11.16 22.27
C VAL A 148 -17.38 -11.84 23.65
N GLU A 149 -17.50 -11.09 24.74
CA GLU A 149 -17.61 -11.62 26.10
C GLU A 149 -18.94 -12.38 26.29
N ARG A 150 -20.04 -11.90 25.69
CA ARG A 150 -21.31 -12.65 25.65
C ARG A 150 -21.20 -13.96 24.87
N ILE A 151 -20.42 -14.00 23.80
CA ILE A 151 -20.18 -15.21 23.00
C ILE A 151 -19.25 -16.19 23.74
N ALA A 152 -18.24 -15.69 24.46
CA ALA A 152 -17.28 -16.50 25.21
C ALA A 152 -17.89 -17.21 26.44
N VAL A 153 -18.95 -16.67 27.02
CA VAL A 153 -19.63 -17.23 28.21
C VAL A 153 -20.44 -18.50 27.92
N VAL A 154 -20.71 -18.83 26.65
CA VAL A 154 -21.60 -19.96 26.28
C VAL A 154 -20.88 -21.32 26.28
N LEU A 155 -19.56 -21.38 26.51
CA LEU A 155 -18.83 -22.65 26.62
C LEU A 155 -18.43 -22.95 28.07
N PRO A 156 -19.11 -23.89 28.77
CA PRO A 156 -18.68 -24.32 30.09
C PRO A 156 -17.41 -25.17 29.95
N GLY A 157 -16.24 -24.58 30.26
CA GLY A 157 -15.00 -25.34 30.39
C GLY A 157 -13.69 -24.62 30.01
N SER A 158 -13.72 -23.41 29.44
CA SER A 158 -12.50 -22.68 29.10
C SER A 158 -11.95 -21.91 30.31
N SER A 159 -11.03 -22.54 31.03
CA SER A 159 -10.13 -21.84 31.95
C SER A 159 -9.05 -21.08 31.15
N THR A 160 -9.43 -20.05 30.40
CA THR A 160 -8.43 -19.12 29.86
C THR A 160 -8.33 -17.96 30.84
N GLY A 161 -7.29 -18.05 31.67
CA GLY A 161 -6.94 -17.05 32.66
C GLY A 161 -6.86 -15.66 32.02
N VAL A 162 -7.57 -14.73 32.65
CA VAL A 162 -7.47 -13.29 32.41
C VAL A 162 -5.99 -12.89 32.42
N VAL A 163 -5.47 -12.51 31.26
CA VAL A 163 -4.08 -12.03 31.12
C VAL A 163 -3.98 -10.71 31.88
N ARG A 164 -3.31 -10.75 33.03
CA ARG A 164 -2.96 -9.54 33.79
C ARG A 164 -1.88 -8.77 33.02
N GLY A 165 -2.25 -7.56 32.57
CA GLY A 165 -1.40 -6.37 32.49
C GLY A 165 -0.09 -6.53 31.74
N SER A 166 -0.14 -6.52 30.42
CA SER A 166 1.02 -6.16 29.59
C SER A 166 1.29 -4.67 29.73
N GLU A 167 2.48 -4.35 30.22
CA GLU A 167 3.02 -3.01 30.37
C GLU A 167 2.95 -2.26 29.03
N TRP A 168 2.39 -1.04 29.06
CA TRP A 168 2.21 -0.22 27.87
C TRP A 168 3.57 0.15 27.28
N VAL A 169 3.88 -0.37 26.08
CA VAL A 169 5.08 0.00 25.35
C VAL A 169 4.73 1.14 24.40
N ARG A 170 5.36 2.31 24.57
CA ARG A 170 5.22 3.44 23.62
C ARG A 170 5.56 2.96 22.22
N ALA A 171 4.92 3.53 21.18
CA ALA A 171 5.35 3.28 19.80
C ALA A 171 6.87 3.51 19.64
N ARG A 172 7.44 4.47 20.36
CA ARG A 172 8.89 4.69 20.45
C ARG A 172 9.63 3.53 21.13
N GLU A 173 9.14 3.02 22.25
CA GLU A 173 9.74 1.93 23.01
C GLU A 173 9.66 0.57 22.25
N LEU A 174 8.66 0.39 21.37
CA LEU A 174 8.56 -0.76 20.44
C LEU A 174 9.66 -0.75 19.37
N PHE A 175 10.26 0.40 19.11
CA PHE A 175 11.43 0.57 18.23
C PHE A 175 12.74 0.79 19.01
N GLU A 176 12.69 0.98 20.34
CA GLU A 176 13.87 1.08 21.22
C GLU A 176 14.36 -0.29 21.73
N SER A 177 13.54 -1.35 21.63
CA SER A 177 13.95 -2.73 21.98
C SER A 177 14.97 -3.36 21.01
N GLY A 178 15.32 -2.68 19.92
CA GLY A 178 16.62 -2.86 19.27
C GLY A 178 16.65 -3.44 17.85
N GLU A 179 15.55 -3.95 17.29
CA GLU A 179 15.54 -4.40 15.88
C GLU A 179 14.60 -3.56 15.04
N ILE A 180 15.12 -2.42 14.57
CA ILE A 180 14.49 -1.63 13.51
C ILE A 180 14.56 -2.48 12.23
N ARG A 181 13.42 -2.87 11.68
CA ARG A 181 13.39 -3.50 10.35
C ARG A 181 14.10 -2.61 9.35
N THR A 182 15.07 -3.20 8.66
CA THR A 182 15.70 -2.63 7.50
C THR A 182 14.65 -2.31 6.42
N PRO A 183 14.97 -1.41 5.49
CA PRO A 183 14.14 -1.18 4.31
C PRO A 183 13.72 -2.48 3.60
N ALA A 184 14.66 -3.41 3.45
CA ALA A 184 14.42 -4.71 2.81
C ALA A 184 13.42 -5.58 3.59
N GLU A 185 13.52 -5.64 4.92
CA GLU A 185 12.58 -6.39 5.76
C GLU A 185 11.17 -5.79 5.74
N ASN A 186 11.06 -4.46 5.67
CA ASN A 186 9.76 -3.80 5.50
C ASN A 186 9.16 -4.08 4.12
N LEU A 187 9.97 -4.07 3.04
CA LEU A 187 9.52 -4.44 1.71
C LEU A 187 9.06 -5.91 1.67
N ALA A 188 9.83 -6.84 2.23
CA ALA A 188 9.46 -8.25 2.32
C ALA A 188 8.13 -8.44 3.06
N ARG A 189 7.96 -7.79 4.22
CA ARG A 189 6.72 -7.85 4.99
C ARG A 189 5.53 -7.25 4.24
N GLY A 190 5.75 -6.14 3.54
CA GLY A 190 4.74 -5.54 2.67
C GLY A 190 4.29 -6.50 1.57
N GLN A 191 5.24 -7.14 0.89
CA GLN A 191 4.95 -8.13 -0.15
C GLN A 191 4.15 -9.33 0.37
N GLU A 192 4.49 -9.86 1.56
CA GLU A 192 3.73 -10.96 2.19
C GLU A 192 2.27 -10.57 2.38
N LEU A 193 2.02 -9.44 3.05
CA LEU A 193 0.67 -8.97 3.35
C LEU A 193 -0.14 -8.66 2.09
N LEU A 194 0.50 -8.09 1.06
CA LEU A 194 -0.15 -7.81 -0.22
C LEU A 194 -0.49 -9.08 -1.00
N ARG A 195 0.38 -10.09 -1.00
CA ARG A 195 0.07 -11.40 -1.59
C ARG A 195 -1.12 -12.05 -0.88
N GLU A 196 -1.18 -11.96 0.44
CA GLU A 196 -2.31 -12.48 1.19
C GLU A 196 -3.60 -11.73 0.93
N ALA A 197 -3.56 -10.40 0.80
CA ALA A 197 -4.70 -9.61 0.37
C ALA A 197 -5.22 -10.12 -0.98
N LEU A 198 -4.33 -10.37 -1.94
CA LEU A 198 -4.68 -10.85 -3.28
C LEU A 198 -5.18 -12.31 -3.30
N ILE A 199 -4.80 -13.16 -2.34
CA ILE A 199 -5.40 -14.49 -2.17
C ILE A 199 -6.87 -14.38 -1.75
N LEU A 200 -7.21 -13.36 -0.95
CA LEU A 200 -8.56 -13.14 -0.47
C LEU A 200 -9.41 -12.34 -1.47
N ASP A 201 -8.80 -11.44 -2.22
CA ASP A 201 -9.48 -10.64 -3.24
C ASP A 201 -8.56 -10.36 -4.43
N GLU A 202 -8.69 -11.17 -5.48
CA GLU A 202 -7.84 -11.07 -6.68
C GLU A 202 -8.08 -9.78 -7.48
N GLU A 203 -9.27 -9.17 -7.32
CA GLU A 203 -9.67 -7.93 -7.99
C GLU A 203 -9.25 -6.68 -7.21
N GLN A 204 -8.50 -6.84 -6.12
CA GLN A 204 -7.95 -5.71 -5.39
C GLN A 204 -6.73 -5.11 -6.11
N HIS A 205 -6.98 -4.40 -7.21
CA HIS A 205 -5.95 -3.86 -8.12
C HIS A 205 -4.95 -2.95 -7.42
N ASP A 206 -5.39 -2.14 -6.46
CA ASP A 206 -4.50 -1.34 -5.60
C ASP A 206 -3.42 -2.20 -4.93
N ALA A 207 -3.79 -3.35 -4.37
CA ALA A 207 -2.85 -4.26 -3.71
C ALA A 207 -1.85 -4.84 -4.70
N ARG A 208 -2.31 -5.13 -5.92
CA ARG A 208 -1.48 -5.63 -7.02
C ARG A 208 -0.46 -4.58 -7.49
N ILE A 209 -0.87 -3.32 -7.63
CA ILE A 209 0.02 -2.20 -7.97
C ILE A 209 1.10 -2.02 -6.89
N HIS A 210 0.72 -2.04 -5.61
CA HIS A 210 1.68 -1.90 -4.52
C HIS A 210 2.62 -3.12 -4.40
N LEU A 211 2.14 -4.32 -4.73
CA LEU A 211 2.98 -5.52 -4.79
C LEU A 211 4.01 -5.40 -5.91
N GLY A 212 3.59 -4.99 -7.11
CA GLY A 212 4.48 -4.74 -8.24
C GLY A 212 5.55 -3.69 -7.89
N HIS A 213 5.16 -2.61 -7.23
CA HIS A 213 6.10 -1.56 -6.80
C HIS A 213 7.11 -2.10 -5.76
N ALA A 214 6.65 -2.88 -4.77
CA ALA A 214 7.53 -3.48 -3.77
C ALA A 214 8.51 -4.50 -4.38
N LEU A 215 8.09 -5.24 -5.40
CA LEU A 215 8.92 -6.17 -6.16
C LEU A 215 9.98 -5.42 -6.96
N HIS A 216 9.60 -4.35 -7.64
CA HIS A 216 10.52 -3.48 -8.40
C HIS A 216 11.60 -2.86 -7.49
N LEU A 217 11.21 -2.32 -6.33
CA LEU A 217 12.15 -1.81 -5.32
C LEU A 217 13.07 -2.88 -4.73
N SER A 218 12.69 -4.16 -4.86
CA SER A 218 13.51 -5.31 -4.46
C SER A 218 14.28 -5.91 -5.64
N GLU A 219 14.41 -5.15 -6.75
CA GLU A 219 15.08 -5.54 -8.01
C GLU A 219 14.48 -6.78 -8.70
N ASN A 220 13.26 -7.17 -8.34
CA ASN A 220 12.54 -8.27 -8.97
C ASN A 220 11.62 -7.75 -10.09
N ASN A 221 12.24 -7.20 -11.13
CA ASN A 221 11.56 -6.48 -12.20
C ASN A 221 10.65 -7.39 -13.05
N ASP A 222 11.04 -8.65 -13.24
CA ASP A 222 10.20 -9.64 -13.96
C ASP A 222 8.86 -9.87 -13.25
N ALA A 223 8.90 -10.11 -11.93
CA ALA A 223 7.68 -10.30 -11.15
C ALA A 223 6.87 -9.00 -11.05
N ALA A 224 7.54 -7.84 -10.96
CA ALA A 224 6.87 -6.55 -10.94
C ALA A 224 6.04 -6.31 -12.21
N ARG A 225 6.61 -6.56 -13.39
CA ARG A 225 5.89 -6.44 -14.67
C ARG A 225 4.67 -7.34 -14.73
N VAL A 226 4.81 -8.60 -14.33
CA VAL A 226 3.69 -9.55 -14.30
C VAL A 226 2.53 -9.01 -13.47
N GLU A 227 2.80 -8.39 -12.32
CA GLU A 227 1.73 -7.82 -11.51
C GLU A 227 1.08 -6.58 -12.15
N PHE A 228 1.83 -5.69 -12.79
CA PHE A 228 1.25 -4.54 -13.50
C PHE A 228 0.48 -4.95 -14.76
N GLU A 229 1.01 -5.87 -15.56
CA GLU A 229 0.34 -6.42 -16.75
C GLU A 229 -0.98 -7.11 -16.38
N LYS A 230 -1.01 -7.85 -15.27
CA LYS A 230 -2.27 -8.39 -14.73
C LYS A 230 -3.28 -7.28 -14.44
N VAL A 231 -2.90 -6.17 -13.80
CA VAL A 231 -3.81 -5.03 -13.58
C VAL A 231 -4.36 -4.51 -14.91
N LEU A 232 -3.50 -4.33 -15.91
CA LEU A 232 -3.88 -3.81 -17.22
C LEU A 232 -4.76 -4.76 -18.04
N SER A 233 -4.83 -6.04 -17.65
CA SER A 233 -5.70 -7.04 -18.28
C SER A 233 -7.16 -6.99 -17.81
N PHE A 234 -7.45 -6.29 -16.72
CA PHE A 234 -8.82 -6.09 -16.22
C PHE A 234 -9.50 -4.87 -16.82
N GLU A 235 -10.84 -4.87 -16.87
CA GLU A 235 -11.62 -3.67 -17.12
C GLU A 235 -11.66 -2.82 -15.83
N ILE A 236 -10.83 -1.78 -15.79
CA ILE A 236 -10.61 -0.95 -14.60
C ILE A 236 -10.81 0.53 -14.91
N ASP A 237 -10.98 1.34 -13.86
CA ASP A 237 -11.05 2.78 -14.00
C ASP A 237 -9.72 3.37 -14.50
N LEU A 238 -9.82 4.56 -15.07
CA LEU A 238 -8.68 5.22 -15.69
C LEU A 238 -7.56 5.53 -14.70
N GLU A 239 -7.87 5.92 -13.46
CA GLU A 239 -6.86 6.29 -12.48
C GLU A 239 -6.02 5.07 -12.05
N THR A 240 -6.68 3.95 -11.74
CA THR A 240 -6.01 2.67 -11.43
C THR A 240 -5.16 2.20 -12.61
N ARG A 241 -5.70 2.25 -13.84
CA ARG A 241 -4.94 1.92 -15.05
C ARG A 241 -3.70 2.80 -15.18
N SER A 242 -3.84 4.10 -14.92
CA SER A 242 -2.73 5.04 -15.02
C SER A 242 -1.62 4.78 -14.00
N TYR A 243 -1.94 4.38 -12.77
CA TYR A 243 -0.91 3.97 -11.82
C TYR A 243 -0.17 2.70 -12.26
N ALA A 244 -0.87 1.73 -12.86
CA ALA A 244 -0.23 0.53 -13.38
C ALA A 244 0.69 0.84 -14.57
N LEU A 245 0.25 1.65 -15.54
CA LEU A 245 1.08 2.09 -16.68
C LEU A 245 2.31 2.88 -16.24
N LEU A 246 2.16 3.81 -15.29
CA LEU A 246 3.26 4.62 -14.79
C LEU A 246 4.34 3.73 -14.16
N ASN A 247 3.94 2.78 -13.32
CA ASN A 247 4.90 1.90 -12.67
C ASN A 247 5.50 0.87 -13.64
N LEU A 248 4.72 0.33 -14.58
CA LEU A 248 5.24 -0.55 -15.64
C LEU A 248 6.27 0.16 -16.52
N GLY A 249 5.99 1.42 -16.90
CA GLY A 249 6.93 2.25 -17.64
C GLY A 249 8.23 2.51 -16.87
N ASN A 250 8.16 2.74 -15.55
CA ASN A 250 9.35 2.88 -14.71
C ASN A 250 10.17 1.58 -14.68
N VAL A 251 9.53 0.43 -14.53
CA VAL A 251 10.21 -0.87 -14.57
C VAL A 251 10.90 -1.08 -15.92
N HIS A 252 10.24 -0.72 -17.03
CA HIS A 252 10.86 -0.78 -18.35
C HIS A 252 12.04 0.17 -18.50
N LEU A 253 11.93 1.40 -17.98
CA LEU A 253 13.00 2.40 -18.01
C LEU A 253 14.25 1.89 -17.29
N ASP A 254 14.09 1.34 -16.08
CA ASP A 254 15.18 0.84 -15.27
C ASP A 254 15.82 -0.43 -15.85
N ASP A 255 15.03 -1.25 -16.56
CA ASP A 255 15.53 -2.45 -17.27
C ASP A 255 16.17 -2.15 -18.63
N GLY A 256 16.27 -0.88 -19.04
CA GLY A 256 16.83 -0.49 -20.34
C GLY A 256 15.88 -0.75 -21.53
N ARG A 257 14.61 -1.03 -21.27
CA ARG A 257 13.53 -1.27 -22.25
C ARG A 257 12.85 0.06 -22.62
N PHE A 258 13.62 0.97 -23.21
CA PHE A 258 13.23 2.36 -23.37
C PHE A 258 12.02 2.54 -24.29
N GLU A 259 11.93 1.77 -25.38
CA GLU A 259 10.79 1.84 -26.30
C GLU A 259 9.48 1.43 -25.60
N GLN A 260 9.49 0.36 -24.81
CA GLN A 260 8.30 -0.05 -24.03
C GLN A 260 7.95 0.96 -22.93
N ALA A 261 8.95 1.60 -22.32
CA ALA A 261 8.71 2.68 -21.37
C ALA A 261 8.01 3.87 -22.06
N ILE A 262 8.47 4.26 -23.25
CA ILE A 262 7.84 5.31 -24.07
C ILE A 262 6.40 4.96 -24.42
N GLU A 263 6.11 3.72 -24.80
CA GLU A 263 4.74 3.26 -25.08
C GLU A 263 3.82 3.47 -23.86
N CYS A 264 4.25 2.99 -22.68
CA CYS A 264 3.48 3.13 -21.44
C CYS A 264 3.21 4.60 -21.07
N PHE A 265 4.24 5.45 -21.12
CA PHE A 265 4.09 6.85 -20.76
C PHE A 265 3.34 7.67 -21.82
N THR A 266 3.42 7.30 -23.09
CA THR A 266 2.63 7.92 -24.16
C THR A 266 1.15 7.60 -23.98
N GLU A 267 0.80 6.35 -23.65
CA GLU A 267 -0.59 5.98 -23.34
C GLU A 267 -1.16 6.81 -22.17
N LEU A 268 -0.35 7.10 -21.14
CA LEU A 268 -0.74 7.99 -20.05
C LEU A 268 -1.06 9.40 -20.54
N VAL A 269 -0.20 10.00 -21.36
CA VAL A 269 -0.42 11.35 -21.89
C VAL A 269 -1.65 11.36 -22.80
N ASP A 270 -1.80 10.39 -23.68
CA ASP A 270 -2.91 10.32 -24.64
C ASP A 270 -4.28 10.10 -23.95
N SER A 271 -4.29 9.46 -22.79
CA SER A 271 -5.51 9.34 -21.96
C SER A 271 -6.01 10.68 -21.38
N GLY A 272 -5.16 11.71 -21.39
CA GLY A 272 -5.41 13.03 -20.81
C GLY A 272 -5.41 13.06 -19.28
N ILE A 273 -4.98 11.98 -18.60
CA ILE A 273 -4.95 11.94 -17.13
C ILE A 273 -3.88 12.88 -16.57
N VAL A 274 -2.78 13.07 -17.31
CA VAL A 274 -1.60 13.85 -16.89
C VAL A 274 -1.96 15.32 -16.70
N GLU A 275 -2.87 15.85 -17.51
CA GLU A 275 -3.38 17.22 -17.41
C GLU A 275 -4.46 17.37 -16.32
N ARG A 276 -5.19 16.29 -16.01
CA ARG A 276 -6.29 16.31 -15.02
C ARG A 276 -5.82 16.06 -13.60
N SER A 277 -4.72 15.34 -13.41
CA SER A 277 -4.24 14.91 -12.10
C SER A 277 -2.75 15.19 -11.93
N SER A 278 -2.42 15.95 -10.89
CA SER A 278 -1.04 16.31 -10.55
C SER A 278 -0.19 15.12 -10.11
N ASN A 279 -0.81 13.98 -9.78
CA ASN A 279 -0.12 12.75 -9.37
C ASN A 279 0.69 12.13 -10.53
N PHE A 280 0.27 12.35 -11.78
CA PHE A 280 0.91 11.77 -12.97
C PHE A 280 1.87 12.72 -13.68
N GLY A 281 2.09 13.92 -13.14
CA GLY A 281 2.88 14.93 -13.86
C GLY A 281 4.38 14.62 -13.99
N LEU A 282 4.89 13.60 -13.28
CA LEU A 282 6.25 13.06 -13.53
C LEU A 282 6.34 12.24 -14.83
N THR A 283 5.22 11.91 -15.49
CA THR A 283 5.21 11.22 -16.78
C THR A 283 6.00 11.98 -17.85
N HIS A 284 5.90 13.32 -17.90
CA HIS A 284 6.70 14.14 -18.82
C HIS A 284 8.20 14.05 -18.53
N PHE A 285 8.59 13.93 -17.26
CA PHE A 285 9.99 13.71 -16.89
C PHE A 285 10.48 12.35 -17.40
N ASN A 286 9.71 11.29 -17.15
CA ASN A 286 10.09 9.94 -17.56
C ASN A 286 10.15 9.79 -19.09
N LEU A 287 9.21 10.39 -19.84
CA LEU A 287 9.27 10.45 -21.30
C LEU A 287 10.55 11.14 -21.79
N ALA A 288 10.89 12.30 -21.20
CA ALA A 288 12.12 13.01 -21.55
C ALA A 288 13.37 12.15 -21.33
N ILE A 289 13.45 11.45 -20.19
CA ILE A 289 14.55 10.52 -19.91
C ILE A 289 14.58 9.40 -20.95
N ALA A 290 13.45 8.72 -21.20
CA ALA A 290 13.38 7.59 -22.12
C ALA A 290 13.79 7.98 -23.56
N TYR A 291 13.26 9.10 -24.08
CA TYR A 291 13.67 9.63 -25.39
C TYR A 291 15.14 10.02 -25.43
N GLY A 292 15.67 10.62 -24.36
CA GLY A 292 17.08 10.95 -24.27
C GLY A 292 18.00 9.73 -24.26
N LEU A 293 17.55 8.61 -23.68
CA LEU A 293 18.32 7.36 -23.61
C LEU A 293 18.34 6.59 -24.95
N ILE A 294 17.31 6.77 -25.79
CA ILE A 294 17.34 6.31 -27.21
C ILE A 294 17.93 7.35 -28.16
N GLU A 295 18.56 8.41 -27.62
CA GLU A 295 19.24 9.49 -28.37
C GLU A 295 18.31 10.32 -29.27
N ASP A 296 16.99 10.27 -29.06
CA ASP A 296 16.01 11.18 -29.67
C ASP A 296 15.93 12.47 -28.84
N PHE A 297 16.94 13.31 -29.02
CA PHE A 297 17.06 14.57 -28.29
C PHE A 297 15.99 15.61 -28.69
N GLU A 298 15.36 15.46 -29.86
CA GLU A 298 14.27 16.34 -30.29
C GLU A 298 13.01 16.08 -29.44
N GLN A 299 12.60 14.81 -29.30
CA GLN A 299 11.47 14.46 -28.44
C GLN A 299 11.78 14.69 -26.97
N CYS A 300 13.00 14.36 -26.52
CA CYS A 300 13.46 14.68 -25.17
C CYS A 300 13.23 16.17 -24.84
N GLU A 301 13.64 17.07 -25.73
CA GLU A 301 13.44 18.51 -25.55
C GLU A 301 11.97 18.91 -25.47
N VAL A 302 11.11 18.36 -26.33
CA VAL A 302 9.67 18.63 -26.31
C VAL A 302 9.08 18.36 -24.92
N TRP A 303 9.37 17.18 -24.36
CA TRP A 303 8.85 16.79 -23.05
C TRP A 303 9.46 17.59 -21.91
N LEU A 304 10.76 17.90 -21.97
CA LEU A 304 11.41 18.77 -21.00
C LEU A 304 10.84 20.19 -21.03
N SER A 305 10.63 20.77 -22.21
CA SER A 305 10.04 22.10 -22.37
C SER A 305 8.61 22.17 -21.86
N ARG A 306 7.83 21.10 -22.06
CA ARG A 306 6.48 20.98 -21.48
C ARG A 306 6.55 20.95 -19.95
N LEU A 307 7.37 20.07 -19.39
CA LEU A 307 7.58 19.96 -17.94
C LEU A 307 8.06 21.28 -17.33
N TYR A 308 8.97 22.00 -18.00
CA TYR A 308 9.50 23.29 -17.56
C TYR A 308 8.40 24.36 -17.46
N ARG A 309 7.44 24.34 -18.39
CA ARG A 309 6.30 25.26 -18.43
C ARG A 309 5.25 24.93 -17.38
N GLU A 310 4.89 23.66 -17.25
CA GLU A 310 3.78 23.21 -16.41
C GLU A 310 4.15 23.11 -14.92
N MET A 311 5.43 22.89 -14.58
CA MET A 311 5.88 22.72 -13.20
C MET A 311 6.93 23.74 -12.74
N PRO A 312 6.62 25.05 -12.77
CA PRO A 312 7.59 26.09 -12.42
C PRO A 312 8.16 25.96 -11.00
N HIS A 313 7.35 25.46 -10.05
CA HIS A 313 7.72 25.27 -8.66
C HIS A 313 8.61 24.04 -8.41
N LYS A 314 8.71 23.10 -9.37
CA LYS A 314 9.57 21.90 -9.27
C LYS A 314 10.84 21.99 -10.10
N ARG A 315 11.08 23.09 -10.84
CA ARG A 315 12.22 23.24 -11.76
C ARG A 315 13.57 22.91 -11.13
N ARG A 316 13.82 23.35 -9.89
CA ARG A 316 15.08 23.06 -9.19
C ARG A 316 15.24 21.57 -8.91
N MET A 317 14.19 20.95 -8.36
CA MET A 317 14.17 19.51 -8.08
C MET A 317 14.37 18.70 -9.36
N ILE A 318 13.68 19.05 -10.44
CA ILE A 318 13.83 18.39 -11.74
C ILE A 318 15.26 18.53 -12.28
N ALA A 319 15.86 19.72 -12.19
CA ALA A 319 17.26 19.93 -12.62
C ALA A 319 18.25 19.07 -11.80
N GLU A 320 18.00 18.92 -10.49
CA GLU A 320 18.79 18.03 -9.63
C GLU A 320 18.62 16.56 -10.04
N GLN A 321 17.40 16.12 -10.35
CA GLN A 321 17.11 14.76 -10.82
C GLN A 321 17.73 14.46 -12.18
N LEU A 322 17.64 15.37 -13.16
CA LEU A 322 18.28 15.22 -14.47
C LEU A 322 19.81 15.03 -14.35
N ARG A 323 20.45 15.74 -13.43
CA ARG A 323 21.89 15.61 -13.17
C ARG A 323 22.25 14.32 -12.43
N ALA A 324 21.37 13.86 -11.55
CA ALA A 324 21.57 12.64 -10.76
C ALA A 324 21.30 11.36 -11.57
N HIS A 325 20.56 11.45 -12.67
CA HIS A 325 20.25 10.30 -13.52
C HIS A 325 21.47 9.89 -14.35
N GLU A 326 22.27 8.96 -13.83
CA GLU A 326 23.57 8.53 -14.35
C GLU A 326 23.55 8.23 -15.86
N TYR A 327 22.70 7.32 -16.31
CA TYR A 327 22.63 6.94 -17.74
C TYR A 327 22.28 8.11 -18.67
N PHE A 328 21.44 9.03 -18.22
CA PHE A 328 21.03 10.19 -19.02
C PHE A 328 22.16 11.21 -19.09
N ALA A 329 22.80 11.49 -17.95
CA ALA A 329 23.96 12.37 -17.88
C ALA A 329 25.13 11.85 -18.72
N GLU A 330 25.43 10.56 -18.66
CA GLU A 330 26.45 9.91 -19.49
C GLU A 330 26.11 9.96 -20.98
N THR A 331 24.85 9.69 -21.34
CA THR A 331 24.39 9.78 -22.73
C THR A 331 24.51 11.19 -23.26
N LEU A 332 24.17 12.20 -22.46
CA LEU A 332 24.32 13.60 -22.87
C LEU A 332 25.78 14.02 -22.98
N ALA A 333 26.67 13.55 -22.10
CA ALA A 333 28.10 13.83 -22.14
C ALA A 333 28.77 13.26 -23.42
N ARG A 334 28.28 12.12 -23.92
CA ARG A 334 28.71 11.53 -25.21
C ARG A 334 28.21 12.33 -26.42
N HIS A 335 27.24 13.22 -26.24
CA HIS A 335 26.61 14.00 -27.31
C HIS A 335 26.69 15.53 -27.06
N PRO A 336 27.87 16.17 -27.20
CA PRO A 336 28.03 17.60 -26.93
C PRO A 336 27.12 18.52 -27.76
N ARG A 337 26.74 18.10 -28.98
CA ARG A 337 25.78 18.83 -29.82
C ARG A 337 24.38 18.81 -29.22
N ALA A 338 23.94 17.67 -28.69
CA ALA A 338 22.66 17.53 -28.01
C ALA A 338 22.65 18.33 -26.70
N GLN A 339 23.75 18.28 -25.93
CA GLN A 339 23.89 19.10 -24.72
C GLN A 339 23.74 20.60 -25.01
N ARG A 340 24.41 21.08 -26.06
CA ARG A 340 24.26 22.48 -26.50
C ARG A 340 22.84 22.80 -26.96
N PHE A 341 22.23 21.91 -27.74
CA PHE A 341 20.86 22.04 -28.21
C PHE A 341 19.86 22.18 -27.05
N LEU A 342 19.98 21.35 -26.01
CA LEU A 342 19.16 21.43 -24.81
C LEU A 342 19.48 22.68 -23.98
N ALA A 343 20.76 23.07 -23.86
CA ALA A 343 21.17 24.28 -23.13
C ALA A 343 20.66 25.59 -23.76
N GLU A 344 20.60 25.66 -25.09
CA GLU A 344 20.06 26.82 -25.82
C GLU A 344 18.56 27.00 -25.57
N ARG A 345 17.80 25.92 -25.34
CA ARG A 345 16.33 25.94 -25.13
C ARG A 345 15.94 25.96 -23.66
N LEU A 346 16.71 25.27 -22.82
CA LEU A 346 16.45 25.06 -21.40
C LEU A 346 17.68 25.43 -20.55
N PRO A 347 18.16 26.69 -20.62
CA PRO A 347 19.39 27.11 -19.94
C PRO A 347 19.33 26.98 -18.42
N GLY A 348 18.13 27.01 -17.84
CA GLY A 348 17.93 26.80 -16.40
C GLY A 348 18.16 25.36 -15.92
N TRP A 349 18.15 24.39 -16.83
CA TRP A 349 18.39 22.97 -16.53
C TRP A 349 19.73 22.48 -17.04
N PHE A 350 20.17 23.00 -18.20
CA PHE A 350 21.44 22.65 -18.83
C PHE A 350 22.30 23.91 -18.95
N PRO A 351 23.26 24.14 -18.05
CA PRO A 351 24.16 25.27 -18.19
C PRO A 351 25.03 25.09 -19.44
N ILE A 352 25.18 26.16 -20.22
CA ILE A 352 26.16 26.22 -21.30
C ILE A 352 27.53 26.19 -20.63
N ALA A 353 28.29 25.12 -20.82
CA ALA A 353 29.70 25.14 -20.44
C ALA A 353 30.40 26.16 -21.34
N ASP A 354 30.89 27.24 -20.75
CA ASP A 354 31.78 28.16 -21.46
C ASP A 354 32.97 27.34 -21.95
N VAL A 355 33.11 27.24 -23.27
CA VAL A 355 34.25 26.61 -23.92
C VAL A 355 35.47 27.46 -23.56
N ILE A 356 36.32 26.95 -22.66
CA ILE A 356 37.67 27.48 -22.41
C ILE A 356 38.60 26.98 -23.51
#